data_AF-A0A7S1DU34-F1
#
_entry.id   AF-A0A7S1DU34-F1
#
_cell.length_a   1.000
_cell.length_b   1.000
_cell.length_c   1.000
_cell.angle_alpha   90.00
_cell.angle_beta   90.00
_cell.angle_gamma   90.00
#
_symmetry.space_group_name_H-M   'P 1'
#
loop_
_entity.id
_entity.type
_entity.pdbx_description
1 polymer ?
#
loop_
_entity_poly.entity_id
_entity_poly.type
_entity_poly.pdbx_seq_one_letter_code
_entity_poly.pdbx_strand_id
1 'polypeptide(L)'
;EREAEMESVYREVTALDFADARRRVQHELDCKKAMQDKRKGKERRQELEVEDWKQKGIYRKARKALLRSLYAKFDQLTASLTSLSPLMPSHAVRRLVASFATANTQQAHDAMLAALTCIAAPGDTETTALATSAVRSPDERVRISACLCLGEIGRGNADAVITLSGLAAGGGGEEA
;
A
#
# COMPACT_ATOMS: atom_id res chain seq x y z
N GLU A 1 -83.60 39.10 -50.96
CA GLU A 1 -83.39 38.40 -49.67
C GLU A 1 -82.70 37.04 -49.89
N ARG A 2 -83.32 36.07 -50.56
CA ARG A 2 -82.70 34.74 -50.84
C ARG A 2 -81.35 34.76 -51.56
N GLU A 3 -81.14 35.67 -52.51
CA GLU A 3 -79.84 35.80 -53.21
C GLU A 3 -78.73 36.37 -52.31
N ALA A 4 -79.08 37.33 -51.43
CA ALA A 4 -78.13 37.89 -50.48
C ALA A 4 -77.74 36.87 -49.39
N GLU A 5 -78.69 36.03 -48.98
CA GLU A 5 -78.43 34.89 -48.08
C GLU A 5 -77.51 33.86 -48.74
N MET A 6 -77.74 33.50 -50.01
CA MET A 6 -76.87 32.62 -50.78
C MET A 6 -75.44 33.17 -50.90
N GLU A 7 -75.25 34.44 -51.25
CA GLU A 7 -73.92 35.04 -51.31
C GLU A 7 -73.21 35.07 -49.97
N SER A 8 -73.93 35.31 -48.87
CA SER A 8 -73.36 35.25 -47.52
C SER A 8 -72.84 33.85 -47.21
N VAL A 9 -73.64 32.82 -47.51
CA VAL A 9 -73.25 31.41 -47.32
C VAL A 9 -72.03 31.06 -48.18
N TYR A 10 -71.97 31.49 -49.44
CA TYR A 10 -70.79 31.24 -50.29
C TYR A 10 -69.51 31.92 -49.77
N ARG A 11 -69.61 33.16 -49.25
CA ARG A 11 -68.46 33.85 -48.64
C ARG A 11 -68.00 33.17 -47.35
N GLU A 12 -68.91 32.67 -46.55
CA GLU A 12 -68.59 31.92 -45.32
C GLU A 12 -67.92 30.57 -45.63
N VAL A 13 -68.45 29.82 -46.61
CA VAL A 13 -67.86 28.54 -47.03
C VAL A 13 -66.44 28.74 -47.58
N THR A 14 -66.23 29.74 -48.44
CA THR A 14 -64.90 30.03 -48.98
C THR A 14 -63.92 30.52 -47.91
N ALA A 15 -64.37 31.34 -46.96
CA ALA A 15 -63.55 31.76 -45.82
C ALA A 15 -63.14 30.58 -44.91
N LEU A 16 -64.05 29.63 -44.68
CA LEU A 16 -63.76 28.39 -43.96
C LEU A 16 -62.73 27.53 -44.69
N ASP A 17 -62.83 27.38 -46.01
CA ASP A 17 -61.86 26.64 -46.82
C ASP A 17 -60.45 27.26 -46.76
N PHE A 18 -60.35 28.59 -46.80
CA PHE A 18 -59.05 29.28 -46.64
C PHE A 18 -58.48 29.13 -45.23
N ALA A 19 -59.32 29.18 -44.19
CA ALA A 19 -58.88 28.94 -42.82
C ALA A 19 -58.37 27.50 -42.63
N ASP A 20 -59.02 26.53 -43.23
CA ASP A 20 -58.59 25.12 -43.25
C ASP A 20 -57.27 24.93 -44.00
N ALA A 21 -57.13 25.55 -45.18
CA ALA A 21 -55.88 25.54 -45.93
C ALA A 21 -54.72 26.14 -45.11
N ARG A 22 -54.96 27.26 -44.43
CA ARG A 22 -53.95 27.90 -43.57
C ARG A 22 -53.57 27.04 -42.38
N ARG A 23 -54.54 26.37 -41.74
CA ARG A 23 -54.29 25.41 -40.65
C ARG A 23 -53.44 24.22 -41.12
N ARG A 24 -53.69 23.68 -42.31
CA ARG A 24 -52.89 22.59 -42.89
C ARG A 24 -51.44 23.02 -43.14
N VAL A 25 -51.23 24.18 -43.76
CA VAL A 25 -49.89 24.71 -44.01
C VAL A 25 -49.13 24.97 -42.70
N GLN A 26 -49.81 25.54 -41.70
CA GLN A 26 -49.20 25.77 -40.39
C GLN A 26 -48.82 24.45 -39.71
N HIS A 27 -49.70 23.45 -39.74
CA HIS A 27 -49.43 22.12 -39.21
C HIS A 27 -48.24 21.44 -39.90
N GLU A 28 -48.10 21.57 -41.22
CA GLU A 28 -46.93 21.06 -41.95
C GLU A 28 -45.63 21.76 -41.55
N LEU A 29 -45.65 23.08 -41.37
CA LEU A 29 -44.51 23.84 -40.88
C LEU A 29 -44.11 23.42 -39.47
N ASP A 30 -45.08 23.22 -38.59
CA ASP A 30 -44.85 22.78 -37.22
C ASP A 30 -44.33 21.33 -37.19
N CYS A 31 -44.83 20.45 -38.06
CA CYS A 31 -44.27 19.11 -38.25
C CYS A 31 -42.82 19.15 -38.72
N LYS A 32 -42.49 20.01 -39.70
CA LYS A 32 -41.11 20.17 -40.20
C LYS A 32 -40.17 20.70 -39.11
N LYS A 33 -40.60 21.69 -38.33
CA LYS A 33 -39.84 22.20 -37.18
C LYS A 33 -39.61 21.10 -36.14
N ALA A 34 -40.67 20.38 -35.75
CA ALA A 34 -40.57 19.29 -34.79
C ALA A 34 -39.60 18.19 -35.25
N MET A 35 -39.57 17.87 -36.55
CA MET A 35 -38.61 16.91 -37.11
C MET A 35 -37.16 17.42 -37.07
N GLN A 36 -36.94 18.71 -37.34
CA GLN A 36 -35.61 19.33 -37.22
C GLN A 36 -35.14 19.35 -35.77
N ASP A 37 -36.01 19.68 -34.82
CA ASP A 37 -35.68 19.71 -33.40
C ASP A 37 -35.39 18.31 -32.86
N LYS A 38 -36.13 17.29 -33.31
CA LYS A 38 -35.81 15.88 -33.01
C LYS A 38 -34.44 15.47 -33.55
N ARG A 39 -34.09 15.90 -34.77
CA ARG A 39 -32.78 15.62 -35.37
C ARG A 39 -31.65 16.29 -34.57
N LYS A 40 -31.77 17.58 -34.30
CA LYS A 40 -30.80 18.34 -33.47
C LYS A 40 -30.68 17.75 -32.06
N GLY A 41 -31.80 17.35 -31.47
CA GLY A 41 -31.82 16.68 -30.17
C GLY A 41 -31.08 15.35 -30.17
N LYS A 42 -31.18 14.57 -31.25
CA LYS A 42 -30.43 13.32 -31.42
C LYS A 42 -28.93 13.58 -31.60
N GLU A 43 -28.56 14.55 -32.43
CA GLU A 43 -27.15 14.94 -32.66
C GLU A 43 -26.49 15.40 -31.35
N ARG A 44 -27.15 16.27 -30.57
CA ARG A 44 -26.66 16.70 -29.25
C ARG A 44 -26.48 15.55 -28.25
N ARG A 45 -27.38 14.56 -28.24
CA ARG A 45 -27.22 13.38 -27.37
C ARG A 45 -25.98 12.58 -27.74
N GLN A 46 -25.72 12.40 -29.04
CA GLN A 46 -24.53 11.69 -29.52
C GLN A 46 -23.24 12.44 -29.18
N GLU A 47 -23.23 13.77 -29.30
CA GLU A 47 -22.08 14.59 -28.92
C GLU A 47 -21.75 14.46 -27.43
N LEU A 48 -22.77 14.56 -26.56
CA LEU A 48 -22.62 14.39 -25.12
C LEU A 48 -22.12 13.00 -24.74
N GLU A 49 -22.62 11.94 -25.40
CA GLU A 49 -22.12 10.58 -25.20
C GLU A 49 -20.64 10.47 -25.58
N VAL A 50 -20.23 11.01 -26.73
CA VAL A 50 -18.83 10.99 -27.18
C VAL A 50 -17.93 11.75 -26.20
N GLU A 51 -18.37 12.89 -25.68
CA GLU A 51 -17.62 13.65 -24.65
C GLU A 51 -17.49 12.88 -23.34
N ASP A 52 -18.57 12.25 -22.85
CA ASP A 52 -18.54 11.42 -21.65
C ASP A 52 -17.58 10.22 -21.82
N TRP A 53 -17.59 9.57 -22.99
CA TRP A 53 -16.64 8.50 -23.31
C TRP A 53 -15.19 9.00 -23.33
N LYS A 54 -14.93 10.20 -23.88
CA LYS A 54 -13.59 10.81 -23.86
C LYS A 54 -13.14 11.12 -22.43
N GLN A 55 -13.99 11.73 -21.61
CA GLN A 55 -13.70 12.03 -20.21
C GLN A 55 -13.44 10.76 -19.40
N LYS A 56 -14.26 9.72 -19.56
CA LYS A 56 -14.03 8.40 -18.95
C LYS A 56 -12.70 7.79 -19.39
N GLY A 57 -12.33 7.95 -20.66
CA GLY A 57 -11.04 7.50 -21.19
C GLY A 57 -9.86 8.22 -20.54
N ILE A 58 -9.94 9.55 -20.40
CA ILE A 58 -8.92 10.37 -19.73
C ILE A 58 -8.81 9.97 -18.26
N TYR A 59 -9.93 9.84 -17.55
CA TYR A 59 -9.96 9.41 -16.15
C TYR A 59 -9.32 8.03 -15.96
N ARG A 60 -9.65 7.04 -16.81
CA ARG A 60 -9.04 5.70 -16.74
C ARG A 60 -7.53 5.75 -16.94
N LYS A 61 -7.03 6.56 -17.88
CA LYS A 61 -5.58 6.75 -18.12
C LYS A 61 -4.90 7.40 -16.92
N ALA A 62 -5.46 8.47 -16.37
CA ALA A 62 -4.95 9.16 -15.20
C ALA A 62 -4.91 8.24 -13.97
N ARG A 63 -6.01 7.50 -13.71
CA ARG A 63 -6.08 6.51 -12.63
C ARG A 63 -5.02 5.42 -12.77
N LYS A 64 -4.82 4.89 -13.98
CA LYS A 64 -3.79 3.86 -14.24
C LYS A 64 -2.37 4.40 -14.02
N ALA A 65 -2.11 5.65 -14.39
CA ALA A 65 -0.82 6.30 -14.15
C ALA A 65 -0.56 6.52 -12.65
N LEU A 66 -1.56 7.00 -11.90
CA LEU A 66 -1.47 7.16 -10.45
C LEU A 66 -1.21 5.83 -9.74
N LEU A 67 -1.95 4.77 -10.11
CA LEU A 67 -1.74 3.44 -9.53
C LEU A 67 -0.32 2.93 -9.79
N ARG A 68 0.20 3.10 -11.00
CA ARG A 68 1.59 2.71 -11.32
C ARG A 68 2.62 3.45 -10.48
N SER A 69 2.46 4.76 -10.27
CA SER A 69 3.41 5.52 -9.44
C SER A 69 3.34 5.12 -7.97
N LEU A 70 2.15 4.79 -7.49
CA LEU A 70 1.92 4.33 -6.12
C LEU A 70 2.56 2.95 -5.89
N TYR A 71 2.36 2.01 -6.81
CA TYR A 71 3.04 0.70 -6.75
C TYR A 71 4.56 0.84 -6.80
N ALA A 72 5.10 1.68 -7.69
CA ALA A 72 6.55 1.91 -7.74
C ALA A 72 7.12 2.45 -6.42
N LYS A 73 6.38 3.32 -5.71
CA LYS A 73 6.77 3.80 -4.38
C LYS A 73 6.73 2.68 -3.33
N PHE A 74 5.72 1.82 -3.38
CA PHE A 74 5.65 0.66 -2.50
C PHE A 74 6.81 -0.31 -2.75
N ASP A 75 7.16 -0.55 -4.01
CA ASP A 75 8.31 -1.39 -4.37
C ASP A 75 9.62 -0.78 -3.86
N GLN A 76 9.81 0.54 -4.00
CA GLN A 76 10.96 1.26 -3.44
C GLN A 76 11.02 1.17 -1.91
N LEU A 77 9.89 1.33 -1.23
CA LEU A 77 9.81 1.22 0.22
C LEU A 77 10.11 -0.20 0.68
N THR A 78 9.61 -1.20 -0.05
CA THR A 78 9.88 -2.61 0.23
C THR A 78 11.35 -2.92 0.04
N ALA A 79 11.96 -2.49 -1.07
CA ALA A 79 13.39 -2.65 -1.31
C ALA A 79 14.25 -1.94 -0.25
N SER A 80 13.83 -0.76 0.21
CA SER A 80 14.49 -0.02 1.29
C SER A 80 14.37 -0.74 2.64
N LEU A 81 13.21 -1.33 2.93
CA LEU A 81 13.04 -2.16 4.13
C LEU A 81 13.86 -3.45 4.04
N THR A 82 13.94 -4.07 2.88
CA THR A 82 14.77 -5.27 2.64
C THR A 82 16.25 -4.95 2.79
N SER A 83 16.72 -3.77 2.35
CA SER A 83 18.12 -3.35 2.52
C SER A 83 18.46 -2.93 3.96
N LEU A 84 17.49 -2.43 4.72
CA LEU A 84 17.62 -2.13 6.15
C LEU A 84 17.50 -3.37 7.04
N SER A 85 16.75 -4.40 6.61
CA SER A 85 16.53 -5.63 7.36
C SER A 85 17.81 -6.33 7.85
N PRO A 86 18.91 -6.43 7.09
CA PRO A 86 20.18 -6.97 7.59
C PRO A 86 20.97 -5.99 8.47
N LEU A 87 20.69 -4.69 8.41
CA LEU A 87 21.39 -3.66 9.20
C LEU A 87 20.79 -3.48 10.59
N MET A 88 19.50 -3.77 10.78
CA MET A 88 18.80 -3.63 12.06
C MET A 88 19.34 -4.56 13.17
N PRO A 89 19.56 -5.87 12.94
CA PRO A 89 20.17 -6.75 13.94
C PRO A 89 21.60 -6.32 14.25
N SER A 90 22.39 -6.00 13.21
CA SER A 90 23.81 -5.63 13.31
C SER A 90 24.08 -4.36 14.13
N HIS A 91 23.16 -3.38 14.08
CA HIS A 91 23.27 -2.16 14.87
C HIS A 91 22.76 -2.36 16.32
N ALA A 92 21.69 -3.15 16.49
CA ALA A 92 21.17 -3.48 17.81
C ALA A 92 22.18 -4.31 18.64
N VAL A 93 22.81 -5.32 18.01
CA VAL A 93 23.87 -6.15 18.60
C VAL A 93 25.04 -5.26 19.04
N ARG A 94 25.59 -4.43 18.15
CA ARG A 94 26.69 -3.50 18.49
C ARG A 94 26.36 -2.59 19.67
N ARG A 95 25.14 -2.04 19.71
CA ARG A 95 24.72 -1.18 20.85
C ARG A 95 24.61 -1.96 22.15
N LEU A 96 24.11 -3.19 22.12
CA LEU A 96 24.02 -4.03 23.32
C LEU A 96 25.40 -4.47 23.81
N VAL A 97 26.30 -4.86 22.91
CA VAL A 97 27.70 -5.19 23.23
C VAL A 97 28.40 -4.00 23.88
N ALA A 98 28.25 -2.79 23.32
CA ALA A 98 28.80 -1.57 23.93
C ALA A 98 28.19 -1.27 25.30
N SER A 99 26.89 -1.49 25.47
CA SER A 99 26.18 -1.24 26.73
C SER A 99 26.57 -2.23 27.82
N PHE A 100 26.96 -3.46 27.44
CA PHE A 100 27.42 -4.49 28.37
C PHE A 100 28.65 -4.04 29.15
N ALA A 101 29.61 -3.35 28.51
CA ALA A 101 30.81 -2.84 29.21
C ALA A 101 30.50 -1.73 30.22
N THR A 102 29.37 -1.03 30.06
CA THR A 102 28.96 0.10 30.93
C THR A 102 27.91 -0.29 31.97
N ALA A 103 27.36 -1.50 31.89
CA ALA A 103 26.35 -1.97 32.81
C ALA A 103 26.97 -2.19 34.20
N ASN A 104 26.25 -1.77 35.24
CA ASN A 104 26.68 -1.85 36.64
C ASN A 104 25.91 -2.90 37.45
N THR A 105 25.00 -3.64 36.82
CA THR A 105 24.17 -4.64 37.48
C THR A 105 24.25 -5.98 36.76
N GLN A 106 24.40 -7.05 37.53
CA GLN A 106 24.37 -8.42 37.05
C GLN A 106 23.07 -8.76 36.31
N GLN A 107 21.95 -8.20 36.74
CA GLN A 107 20.66 -8.36 36.07
C GLN A 107 20.63 -7.71 34.68
N ALA A 108 21.33 -6.58 34.50
CA ALA A 108 21.47 -5.98 33.17
C ALA A 108 22.35 -6.86 32.26
N HIS A 109 23.43 -7.43 32.77
CA HIS A 109 24.27 -8.36 32.00
C HIS A 109 23.51 -9.62 31.56
N ASP A 110 22.72 -10.21 32.46
CA ASP A 110 21.83 -11.34 32.17
C ASP A 110 20.82 -11.01 31.06
N ALA A 111 20.08 -9.91 31.22
CA ALA A 111 19.10 -9.45 30.24
C ALA A 111 19.73 -9.11 28.87
N MET A 112 20.94 -8.53 28.87
CA MET A 112 21.67 -8.22 27.64
C MET A 112 22.13 -9.48 26.92
N LEU A 113 22.62 -10.50 27.62
CA LEU A 113 22.99 -11.79 27.03
C LEU A 113 21.76 -12.51 26.46
N ALA A 114 20.65 -12.53 27.21
CA ALA A 114 19.39 -13.09 26.73
C ALA A 114 18.86 -12.37 25.48
N ALA A 115 18.96 -11.03 25.46
CA ALA A 115 18.60 -10.24 24.28
C ALA A 115 19.50 -10.60 23.10
N LEU A 116 20.83 -10.63 23.29
CA LEU A 116 21.79 -10.96 22.23
C LEU A 116 21.52 -12.34 21.61
N THR A 117 21.15 -13.34 22.41
CA THR A 117 20.75 -14.67 21.92
C THR A 117 19.61 -14.61 20.88
N CYS A 118 18.68 -13.66 21.01
CA CYS A 118 17.52 -13.55 20.12
C CYS A 118 17.77 -12.73 18.84
N ILE A 119 18.76 -11.82 18.84
CA ILE A 119 18.99 -10.85 17.75
C ILE A 119 20.33 -11.03 17.05
N ALA A 120 21.31 -11.70 17.66
CA ALA A 120 22.58 -11.98 17.03
C ALA A 120 22.41 -13.05 15.94
N ALA A 121 23.12 -12.87 14.82
CA ALA A 121 23.20 -13.90 13.79
C ALA A 121 24.07 -15.08 14.29
N PRO A 122 23.81 -16.32 13.82
CA PRO A 122 24.70 -17.44 14.07
C PRO A 122 26.11 -17.12 13.58
N GLY A 123 27.12 -17.39 14.40
CA GLY A 123 28.52 -17.11 14.08
C GLY A 123 28.97 -15.66 14.27
N ASP A 124 28.17 -14.79 14.87
CA ASP A 124 28.59 -13.41 15.15
C ASP A 124 29.81 -13.37 16.10
N THR A 125 30.91 -12.81 15.60
CA THR A 125 32.21 -12.79 16.30
C THR A 125 32.21 -11.87 17.51
N GLU A 126 31.48 -10.76 17.46
CA GLU A 126 31.41 -9.81 18.57
C GLU A 126 30.62 -10.41 19.74
N THR A 127 29.46 -11.00 19.47
CA THR A 127 28.64 -11.64 20.52
C THR A 127 29.33 -12.87 21.11
N THR A 128 30.02 -13.67 20.29
CA THR A 128 30.77 -14.84 20.78
C THR A 128 31.95 -14.46 21.67
N ALA A 129 32.71 -13.42 21.32
CA ALA A 129 33.78 -12.91 22.17
C ALA A 129 33.24 -12.38 23.52
N LEU A 130 32.13 -11.64 23.48
CA LEU A 130 31.47 -11.14 24.69
C LEU A 130 30.99 -12.28 25.58
N ALA A 131 30.25 -13.24 25.03
CA ALA A 131 29.72 -14.37 25.78
C ALA A 131 30.85 -15.25 26.35
N THR A 132 31.94 -15.45 25.61
CA THR A 132 33.15 -16.14 26.11
C THR A 132 33.76 -15.44 27.33
N SER A 133 33.77 -14.10 27.34
CA SER A 133 34.23 -13.35 28.51
C SER A 133 33.27 -13.46 29.69
N ALA A 134 31.95 -13.46 29.43
CA ALA A 134 30.91 -13.49 30.45
C ALA A 134 30.77 -14.85 31.14
N VAL A 135 31.20 -15.95 30.49
CA VAL A 135 31.30 -17.29 31.10
C VAL A 135 32.18 -17.31 32.36
N ARG A 136 33.16 -16.41 32.46
CA ARG A 136 34.05 -16.31 33.64
C ARG A 136 33.49 -15.37 34.72
N SER A 137 32.25 -14.92 34.59
CA SER A 137 31.60 -14.06 35.57
C SER A 137 31.51 -14.76 36.94
N PRO A 138 31.70 -14.04 38.06
CA PRO A 138 31.46 -14.59 39.40
C PRO A 138 29.97 -14.90 39.65
N ASP A 139 29.06 -14.27 38.90
CA ASP A 139 27.62 -14.47 39.02
C ASP A 139 27.15 -15.68 38.20
N GLU A 140 26.50 -16.63 38.87
CA GLU A 140 25.99 -17.85 38.27
C GLU A 140 24.96 -17.61 37.16
N ARG A 141 24.04 -16.66 37.32
CA ARG A 141 23.04 -16.33 36.29
C ARG A 141 23.71 -15.80 35.04
N VAL A 142 24.68 -14.90 35.21
CA VAL A 142 25.44 -14.37 34.07
C VAL A 142 26.23 -15.48 33.37
N ARG A 143 26.81 -16.44 34.12
CA ARG A 143 27.48 -17.60 33.53
C ARG A 143 26.52 -18.48 32.72
N ILE A 144 25.36 -18.82 33.30
CA ILE A 144 24.34 -19.65 32.63
C ILE A 144 23.88 -18.97 31.35
N SER A 145 23.53 -17.69 31.40
CA SER A 145 23.09 -16.92 30.24
C SER A 145 24.17 -16.77 29.18
N ALA A 146 25.44 -16.67 29.59
CA ALA A 146 26.56 -16.68 28.66
C ALA A 146 26.73 -18.03 27.94
N CYS A 147 26.59 -19.15 28.67
CA CYS A 147 26.63 -20.50 28.08
C CYS A 147 25.47 -20.73 27.11
N LEU A 148 24.25 -20.30 27.48
CA LEU A 148 23.08 -20.38 26.59
C LEU A 148 23.27 -19.53 25.33
N CYS A 149 23.78 -18.32 25.50
CA CYS A 149 24.10 -17.43 24.39
C CYS A 149 25.11 -18.09 23.43
N LEU A 150 26.22 -18.64 23.95
CA LEU A 150 27.22 -19.39 23.17
C LEU A 150 26.64 -20.61 22.46
N GLY A 151 25.72 -21.34 23.08
CA GLY A 151 25.09 -22.53 22.48
C GLY A 151 24.24 -22.20 21.25
N GLU A 152 23.48 -21.11 21.31
CA GLU A 152 22.61 -20.67 20.23
C GLU A 152 23.38 -19.99 19.09
N ILE A 153 24.28 -19.05 19.42
CA ILE A 153 25.08 -18.33 18.40
C ILE A 153 26.24 -19.18 17.86
N GLY A 154 26.67 -20.21 18.60
CA GLY A 154 27.82 -21.05 18.28
C GLY A 154 27.61 -22.01 17.10
N ARG A 155 26.40 -22.08 16.53
CA ARG A 155 26.16 -22.80 15.27
C ARG A 155 26.97 -22.16 14.13
N GLY A 156 28.17 -22.68 13.90
CA GLY A 156 29.11 -22.19 12.89
C GLY A 156 30.36 -21.51 13.44
N ASN A 157 30.54 -21.43 14.77
CA ASN A 157 31.74 -20.86 15.39
C ASN A 157 32.48 -21.93 16.23
N ALA A 158 33.67 -22.33 15.75
CA ALA A 158 34.50 -23.34 16.40
C ALA A 158 34.98 -22.90 17.80
N ASP A 159 35.23 -21.61 18.01
CA ASP A 159 35.70 -21.08 19.29
C ASP A 159 34.61 -21.17 20.37
N ALA A 160 33.34 -20.96 19.98
CA ALA A 160 32.20 -21.16 20.88
C ALA A 160 32.06 -22.64 21.32
N VAL A 161 32.32 -23.58 20.41
CA VAL A 161 32.29 -25.02 20.72
C VAL A 161 33.45 -25.42 21.62
N ILE A 162 34.67 -24.93 21.36
CA ILE A 162 35.86 -25.21 22.18
C ILE A 162 35.68 -24.66 23.59
N THR A 163 35.17 -23.43 23.73
CA THR A 163 34.94 -22.80 25.03
C THR A 163 33.89 -23.55 25.85
N LEU A 164 32.75 -23.93 25.25
CA LEU A 164 31.74 -24.76 25.92
C LEU A 164 32.28 -26.15 26.31
N SER A 165 33.05 -26.78 25.43
CA SER A 165 33.64 -28.10 25.70
C SER A 165 34.68 -28.05 26.83
N GLY A 166 35.49 -26.98 26.87
CA GLY A 166 36.45 -26.74 27.94
C GLY A 166 35.79 -26.52 29.31
N LEU A 167 34.64 -25.84 29.35
CA LEU A 167 33.87 -25.68 30.59
C LEU A 167 33.30 -27.00 31.08
N ALA A 168 32.76 -27.82 30.17
CA ALA A 168 32.24 -29.13 30.52
C ALA A 168 33.33 -30.09 31.03
N ALA A 169 34.55 -29.99 30.49
CA ALA A 169 35.70 -30.76 30.94
C ALA A 169 36.30 -30.27 32.27
N GLY A 170 36.10 -28.99 32.61
CA GLY A 170 36.62 -28.36 33.83
C GLY A 170 35.72 -28.44 35.07
N GLY A 171 34.48 -28.94 34.95
CA GLY A 171 33.50 -29.02 36.05
C GLY A 171 33.76 -30.10 37.11
N GLY A 172 34.98 -30.65 37.18
CA GLY A 172 35.34 -31.79 38.03
C GLY A 172 36.24 -31.49 39.23
N GLY A 173 36.67 -30.25 39.49
CA GLY A 173 37.53 -30.00 40.64
C GLY A 173 37.75 -28.54 41.00
N GLU A 174 37.79 -28.32 42.32
CA GLU A 174 38.24 -27.13 43.08
C GLU A 174 37.16 -26.19 43.59
N GLU A 175 36.47 -26.64 44.65
CA GLU A 175 36.32 -25.84 45.87
C GLU A 175 36.83 -26.66 47.06
N ALA A 176 38.01 -26.28 47.57
CA ALA A 176 38.57 -26.59 48.87
C ALA A 176 39.15 -25.28 49.43
#